data_AF-A0A0P0XI93-F1
#
_entry.id   AF-A0A0P0XI93-F1
#
_cell.length_a   1.000
_cell.length_b   1.000
_cell.length_c   1.000
_cell.angle_alpha   90.00
_cell.angle_beta   90.00
_cell.angle_gamma   90.00
#
_symmetry.space_group_name_H-M   'P 1'
#
loop_
_entity.id
_entity.type
_entity.pdbx_description
1 polymer ?
#
loop_
_entity_poly.entity_id
_entity_poly.type
_entity_poly.pdbx_seq_one_letter_code
_entity_poly.pdbx_strand_id
1 'polypeptide(L)'
;MPAMCTHASTPAIAGGDTVLEQLRASRAAIVSVLATAVEAEAAIDAAGDRLGDMYSGLPSSSQLQSQAVAARALRARIDRAVAPAGPLLAALRRVSALAEEAAAALPAADPGDAGGAAAFVGRVDRLRDAVEEAVARGDEAVRRVEEAVGFLGRTKATGRGRVRRLAEAAAALRAVHEAEAEEMRFEGPLDEALLGLQDLFEALLLRLKHPGRGGGGGEVSDVEEEYELGTDDEVDAAARIARTLAGNDCLDICLDIYVKVS
;
A
#
# COMPACT_ATOMS: atom_id res chain seq x y z
N MET A 1 38.79 -36.09 -33.65
CA MET A 1 38.50 -34.74 -34.20
C MET A 1 37.43 -34.90 -35.27
N PRO A 2 36.47 -33.99 -35.48
CA PRO A 2 35.70 -33.11 -34.60
C PRO A 2 34.16 -33.32 -34.76
N ALA A 3 33.39 -32.62 -33.90
CA ALA A 3 32.02 -32.10 -34.05
C ALA A 3 30.83 -33.05 -34.30
N MET A 4 29.88 -33.06 -33.34
CA MET A 4 28.44 -32.90 -33.60
C MET A 4 27.74 -32.26 -32.38
N CYS A 5 27.12 -31.11 -32.62
CA CYS A 5 26.23 -30.42 -31.70
C CYS A 5 24.86 -31.10 -31.68
N THR A 6 24.26 -31.24 -30.51
CA THR A 6 22.82 -31.53 -30.35
C THR A 6 22.20 -30.51 -29.42
N HIS A 7 21.26 -29.74 -29.98
CA HIS A 7 20.40 -28.79 -29.30
C HIS A 7 19.49 -29.52 -28.30
N ALA A 8 19.50 -29.08 -27.03
CA ALA A 8 18.48 -29.43 -26.06
C ALA A 8 17.57 -28.22 -25.85
N SER A 9 16.32 -28.41 -26.28
CA SER A 9 15.21 -27.46 -26.21
C SER A 9 14.92 -27.00 -24.77
N THR A 10 14.73 -25.69 -24.61
CA THR A 10 14.15 -25.03 -23.44
C THR A 10 12.75 -25.59 -23.17
N PRO A 11 12.43 -26.07 -21.94
CA PRO A 11 11.06 -26.40 -21.59
C PRO A 11 10.29 -25.09 -21.39
N ALA A 12 9.20 -24.98 -22.15
CA ALA A 12 8.23 -23.90 -22.09
C ALA A 12 7.58 -23.76 -20.71
N ILE A 13 7.14 -22.55 -20.44
CA ILE A 13 6.49 -22.02 -19.23
C ILE A 13 5.26 -22.87 -18.87
N ALA A 14 5.44 -23.90 -18.03
CA ALA A 14 4.37 -24.70 -17.42
C ALA A 14 4.30 -24.49 -15.88
N GLY A 15 5.07 -23.53 -15.34
CA GLY A 15 5.19 -23.26 -13.90
C GLY A 15 4.19 -22.23 -13.35
N GLY A 16 3.54 -21.43 -14.20
CA GLY A 16 2.62 -20.39 -13.74
C GLY A 16 1.34 -20.95 -13.11
N ASP A 17 0.70 -21.90 -13.79
CA ASP A 17 -0.56 -22.50 -13.33
C ASP A 17 -0.38 -23.34 -12.06
N THR A 18 0.77 -23.99 -11.88
CA THR A 18 1.05 -24.79 -10.68
C THR A 18 1.24 -23.92 -9.44
N VAL A 19 1.92 -22.78 -9.56
CA VAL A 19 2.06 -21.82 -8.45
C VAL A 19 0.71 -21.21 -8.10
N LEU A 20 -0.11 -20.86 -9.10
CA LEU A 20 -1.41 -20.25 -8.88
C LEU A 20 -2.40 -21.24 -8.23
N GLU A 21 -2.37 -22.51 -8.61
CA GLU A 21 -3.14 -23.57 -7.95
C GLU A 21 -2.65 -23.84 -6.51
N GLN A 22 -1.34 -23.80 -6.27
CA GLN A 22 -0.79 -23.91 -4.90
C GLN A 22 -1.24 -22.74 -4.01
N LEU A 23 -1.27 -21.52 -4.55
CA LEU A 23 -1.74 -20.35 -3.82
C LEU A 23 -3.23 -20.44 -3.52
N ARG A 24 -4.05 -20.89 -4.48
CA ARG A 24 -5.48 -21.16 -4.28
C ARG A 24 -5.73 -22.23 -3.22
N ALA A 25 -4.97 -23.32 -3.25
CA ALA A 25 -5.04 -24.37 -2.23
C ALA A 25 -4.65 -23.86 -0.83
N SER A 26 -3.58 -23.07 -0.76
CA SER A 26 -3.13 -22.45 0.50
C SER A 26 -4.17 -21.49 1.06
N ARG A 27 -4.79 -20.67 0.20
CA ARG A 27 -5.91 -19.79 0.58
C ARG A 27 -7.11 -20.59 1.08
N ALA A 28 -7.49 -21.66 0.38
CA ALA A 28 -8.60 -22.51 0.80
C ALA A 28 -8.34 -23.16 2.17
N ALA A 29 -7.10 -23.61 2.43
CA ALA A 29 -6.69 -24.14 3.73
C ALA A 29 -6.79 -23.09 4.83
N ILE A 30 -6.31 -21.87 4.60
CA ILE A 30 -6.41 -20.76 5.58
C ILE A 30 -7.87 -20.43 5.87
N VAL A 31 -8.71 -20.31 4.84
CA VAL A 31 -10.15 -20.03 5.01
C VAL A 31 -10.83 -21.15 5.81
N SER A 32 -10.51 -22.41 5.54
CA SER A 32 -11.03 -23.55 6.30
C SER A 32 -10.62 -23.49 7.77
N VAL A 33 -9.35 -23.21 8.07
CA VAL A 33 -8.86 -23.07 9.44
C VAL A 33 -9.58 -21.93 10.17
N LEU A 34 -9.75 -20.78 9.51
CA LEU A 34 -10.47 -19.64 10.08
C LEU A 34 -11.95 -19.98 10.35
N ALA A 35 -12.62 -20.69 9.45
CA ALA A 35 -13.99 -21.16 9.66
C ALA A 35 -14.08 -22.10 10.88
N THR A 36 -13.16 -23.08 10.99
CA THR A 36 -13.12 -23.98 12.15
C THR A 36 -12.80 -23.25 13.46
N ALA A 37 -12.00 -22.18 13.41
CA ALA A 37 -11.70 -21.36 14.57
C ALA A 37 -12.94 -20.59 15.05
N VAL A 38 -13.74 -20.04 14.13
CA VAL A 38 -15.01 -19.37 14.44
C VAL A 38 -16.02 -20.35 15.05
N GLU A 39 -16.13 -21.57 14.51
CA GLU A 39 -16.99 -22.61 15.07
C GLU A 39 -16.54 -23.04 16.46
N ALA A 40 -15.23 -23.20 16.67
CA ALA A 40 -14.67 -23.51 17.98
C ALA A 40 -14.92 -22.39 19.00
N GLU A 41 -14.83 -21.12 18.58
CA GLU A 41 -15.14 -19.98 19.43
C GLU A 41 -16.61 -19.96 19.85
N ALA A 42 -17.53 -20.20 18.92
CA ALA A 42 -18.95 -20.32 19.23
C ALA A 42 -19.25 -21.50 20.19
N ALA A 43 -18.55 -22.63 20.02
CA ALA A 43 -18.68 -23.77 20.91
C ALA A 43 -18.13 -23.48 22.32
N ILE A 44 -17.03 -22.74 22.42
CA ILE A 44 -16.45 -22.28 23.69
C ILE A 44 -17.40 -21.32 24.40
N ASP A 45 -18.01 -20.38 23.67
CA ASP A 45 -19.00 -19.45 24.22
C ASP A 45 -20.23 -20.20 24.76
N ALA A 46 -20.78 -21.13 23.97
CA ALA A 46 -21.91 -21.95 24.39
C ALA A 46 -21.58 -22.84 25.60
N ALA A 47 -20.34 -23.36 25.69
CA ALA A 47 -19.88 -24.09 26.87
C ALA A 47 -19.73 -23.16 28.08
N GLY A 48 -19.26 -21.93 27.88
CA GLY A 48 -19.16 -20.89 28.89
C GLY A 48 -20.52 -20.53 29.48
N ASP A 49 -21.55 -20.39 28.65
CA ASP A 49 -22.92 -20.12 29.08
C ASP A 49 -23.50 -21.29 29.87
N ARG A 50 -23.34 -22.53 29.39
CA ARG A 50 -23.77 -23.75 30.11
C ARG A 50 -23.10 -23.88 31.48
N LEU A 51 -21.81 -23.58 31.57
CA LEU A 51 -21.09 -23.56 32.84
C LEU A 51 -21.64 -22.43 33.72
N GLY A 52 -21.86 -21.24 33.18
CA GLY A 52 -22.49 -20.11 33.88
C GLY A 52 -23.83 -20.51 34.53
N ASP A 53 -24.70 -21.17 33.78
CA ASP A 53 -25.99 -21.68 34.28
C ASP A 53 -25.82 -22.72 35.39
N MET A 54 -24.89 -23.68 35.22
CA MET A 54 -24.60 -24.70 36.24
C MET A 54 -24.02 -24.11 37.53
N TYR A 55 -23.19 -23.07 37.42
CA TYR A 55 -22.52 -22.46 38.57
C TYR A 55 -23.35 -21.38 39.28
N SER A 56 -24.45 -20.93 38.66
CA SER A 56 -25.39 -19.97 39.26
C SER A 56 -26.01 -20.45 40.58
N GLY A 57 -25.92 -21.76 40.88
CA GLY A 57 -26.42 -22.38 42.12
C GLY A 57 -25.38 -22.71 43.19
N LEU A 58 -24.08 -22.42 43.00
CA LEU A 58 -23.01 -22.84 43.92
C LEU A 58 -22.37 -21.66 44.69
N PRO A 59 -22.24 -21.73 46.03
CA PRO A 59 -21.69 -20.65 46.86
C PRO A 59 -20.16 -20.45 46.76
N SER A 60 -19.50 -21.02 45.75
CA SER A 60 -18.07 -20.80 45.42
C SER A 60 -17.90 -20.02 44.10
N SER A 61 -18.85 -19.13 43.83
CA SER A 61 -18.97 -18.37 42.57
C SER A 61 -17.90 -17.30 42.38
N SER A 62 -17.24 -16.83 43.44
CA SER A 62 -16.35 -15.66 43.37
C SER A 62 -15.11 -15.88 42.49
N GLN A 63 -14.46 -17.05 42.58
CA GLN A 63 -13.29 -17.35 41.75
C GLN A 63 -13.65 -17.55 40.27
N LEU A 64 -14.71 -18.31 39.98
CA LEU A 64 -15.18 -18.51 38.60
C LEU A 64 -15.69 -17.21 37.99
N GLN A 65 -16.41 -16.40 38.76
CA GLN A 65 -16.86 -15.08 38.32
C GLN A 65 -15.66 -14.16 38.06
N SER A 66 -14.63 -14.18 38.92
CA SER A 66 -13.40 -13.41 38.68
C SER A 66 -12.66 -13.85 37.41
N GLN A 67 -12.63 -15.17 37.12
CA GLN A 67 -12.03 -15.73 35.91
C GLN A 67 -12.85 -15.38 34.67
N ALA A 68 -14.18 -15.48 34.72
CA ALA A 68 -15.07 -15.11 33.63
C ALA A 68 -14.94 -13.61 33.29
N VAL A 69 -14.87 -12.74 34.31
CA VAL A 69 -14.62 -11.30 34.14
C VAL A 69 -13.24 -11.06 33.51
N ALA A 70 -12.20 -11.76 33.98
CA ALA A 70 -10.86 -11.67 33.40
C ALA A 70 -10.80 -12.14 31.93
N ALA A 71 -11.49 -13.23 31.60
CA ALA A 71 -11.59 -13.76 30.24
C ALA A 71 -12.34 -12.79 29.31
N ARG A 72 -13.47 -12.23 29.73
CA ARG A 72 -14.19 -11.20 28.96
C ARG A 72 -13.35 -9.95 28.74
N ALA A 73 -12.63 -9.51 29.78
CA ALA A 73 -11.71 -8.38 29.67
C ALA A 73 -10.51 -8.65 28.75
N LEU A 74 -10.07 -9.91 28.65
CA LEU A 74 -9.04 -10.33 27.71
C LEU A 74 -9.58 -10.35 26.28
N ARG A 75 -10.74 -10.97 26.04
CA ARG A 75 -11.38 -11.04 24.72
C ARG A 75 -11.65 -9.65 24.16
N ALA A 76 -12.29 -8.77 24.94
CA ALA A 76 -12.53 -7.39 24.54
C ALA A 76 -11.25 -6.60 24.23
N ARG A 77 -10.09 -6.99 24.79
CA ARG A 77 -8.79 -6.38 24.45
C ARG A 77 -8.21 -6.95 23.17
N ILE A 78 -8.32 -8.26 22.96
CA ILE A 78 -7.94 -8.89 21.70
C ILE A 78 -8.76 -8.29 20.55
N ASP A 79 -10.07 -8.17 20.73
CA ASP A 79 -10.97 -7.57 19.74
C ASP A 79 -10.55 -6.13 19.41
N ARG A 80 -10.22 -5.32 20.43
CA ARG A 80 -9.70 -3.96 20.21
C ARG A 80 -8.34 -3.94 19.52
N ALA A 81 -7.47 -4.90 19.82
CA ALA A 81 -6.15 -5.00 19.20
C ALA A 81 -6.25 -5.39 17.71
N VAL A 82 -7.21 -6.25 17.36
CA VAL A 82 -7.42 -6.77 16.01
C VAL A 82 -8.36 -5.88 15.19
N ALA A 83 -9.21 -5.08 15.81
CA ALA A 83 -10.18 -4.20 15.14
C ALA A 83 -9.61 -3.35 13.97
N PRO A 84 -8.39 -2.79 14.04
CA PRO A 84 -7.78 -2.06 12.91
C PRO A 84 -7.50 -2.88 11.66
N ALA A 85 -7.38 -4.22 11.78
CA ALA A 85 -6.98 -5.07 10.66
C ALA A 85 -7.98 -5.03 9.50
N GLY A 86 -9.28 -4.92 9.79
CA GLY A 86 -10.32 -4.79 8.76
C GLY A 86 -10.17 -3.52 7.92
N PRO A 87 -10.18 -2.32 8.54
CA PRO A 87 -9.90 -1.07 7.85
C PRO A 87 -8.55 -1.02 7.12
N LEU A 88 -7.49 -1.59 7.71
CA LEU A 88 -6.17 -1.69 7.06
C LEU A 88 -6.24 -2.52 5.77
N LEU A 89 -6.83 -3.72 5.81
CA LEU A 89 -7.00 -4.56 4.62
C LEU A 89 -7.86 -3.88 3.54
N ALA A 90 -8.86 -3.09 3.95
CA ALA A 90 -9.65 -2.31 3.01
C ALA A 90 -8.82 -1.21 2.34
N ALA A 91 -7.93 -0.54 3.09
CA ALA A 91 -7.01 0.46 2.56
C ALA A 91 -6.01 -0.15 1.56
N LEU A 92 -5.38 -1.27 1.92
CA LEU A 92 -4.43 -1.97 1.04
C LEU A 92 -5.10 -2.41 -0.27
N ARG A 93 -6.32 -2.96 -0.21
CA ARG A 93 -7.09 -3.29 -1.43
C ARG A 93 -7.38 -2.07 -2.29
N ARG A 94 -7.62 -0.92 -1.67
CA ARG A 94 -7.85 0.34 -2.37
C ARG A 94 -6.57 0.83 -3.07
N VAL A 95 -5.42 0.73 -2.40
CA VAL A 95 -4.10 0.99 -3.01
C VAL A 95 -3.90 0.08 -4.21
N SER A 96 -4.09 -1.23 -4.07
CA SER A 96 -3.95 -2.17 -5.19
C SER A 96 -4.88 -1.83 -6.37
N ALA A 97 -6.15 -1.50 -6.10
CA ALA A 97 -7.09 -1.14 -7.15
C ALA A 97 -6.68 0.15 -7.89
N LEU A 98 -6.23 1.17 -7.15
CA LEU A 98 -5.78 2.43 -7.73
C LEU A 98 -4.44 2.29 -8.47
N ALA A 99 -3.56 1.42 -8.00
CA ALA A 99 -2.31 1.07 -8.68
C ALA A 99 -2.61 0.43 -10.05
N GLU A 100 -3.51 -0.54 -10.11
CA GLU A 100 -3.96 -1.14 -11.37
C GLU A 100 -4.63 -0.12 -12.31
N GLU A 101 -5.46 0.78 -11.77
CA GLU A 101 -6.05 1.88 -12.54
C GLU A 101 -5.00 2.85 -13.11
N ALA A 102 -3.95 3.16 -12.33
CA ALA A 102 -2.86 4.02 -12.77
C ALA A 102 -2.00 3.34 -13.85
N ALA A 103 -1.59 2.09 -13.62
CA ALA A 103 -0.82 1.30 -14.56
C ALA A 103 -1.56 1.10 -15.90
N ALA A 104 -2.87 0.85 -15.86
CA ALA A 104 -3.68 0.71 -17.07
C ALA A 104 -3.84 2.04 -17.84
N ALA A 105 -3.74 3.17 -17.15
CA ALA A 105 -3.89 4.49 -17.76
C ALA A 105 -2.60 5.05 -18.36
N LEU A 106 -1.43 4.59 -17.88
CA LEU A 106 -0.13 5.12 -18.31
C LEU A 106 0.10 4.99 -19.84
N PRO A 107 -0.19 3.84 -20.49
CA PRO A 107 -0.04 3.72 -21.96
C PRO A 107 -1.00 4.61 -22.77
N ALA A 108 -2.08 5.10 -22.13
CA ALA A 108 -3.11 5.91 -22.77
C ALA A 108 -2.88 7.42 -22.59
N ALA A 109 -1.88 7.83 -21.79
CA ALA A 109 -1.56 9.23 -21.58
C ALA A 109 -0.81 9.78 -22.81
N ASP A 110 -1.57 10.20 -23.84
CA ASP A 110 -1.03 10.97 -24.95
C ASP A 110 -0.62 12.37 -24.44
N PRO A 111 0.64 12.81 -24.58
CA PRO A 111 1.05 14.15 -24.21
C PRO A 111 0.30 15.25 -25.01
N GLY A 112 -0.41 14.91 -26.08
CA GLY A 112 -1.30 15.83 -26.79
C GLY A 112 -2.73 15.92 -26.26
N ASP A 113 -3.12 15.04 -25.34
CA ASP A 113 -4.42 15.07 -24.68
C ASP A 113 -4.27 15.63 -23.27
N ALA A 114 -4.38 16.95 -23.14
CA ALA A 114 -4.35 17.64 -21.84
C ALA A 114 -5.41 17.10 -20.88
N GLY A 115 -6.56 16.64 -21.39
CA GLY A 115 -7.61 15.99 -20.60
C GLY A 115 -7.16 14.63 -20.05
N GLY A 116 -6.51 13.82 -20.88
CA GLY A 116 -5.87 12.55 -20.51
C GLY A 116 -4.77 12.73 -19.47
N ALA A 117 -3.91 13.73 -19.65
CA ALA A 117 -2.86 14.10 -18.70
C ALA A 117 -3.43 14.50 -17.33
N ALA A 118 -4.42 15.39 -17.31
CA ALA A 118 -5.08 15.81 -16.08
C ALA A 118 -5.79 14.63 -15.37
N ALA A 119 -6.40 13.72 -16.14
CA ALA A 119 -7.01 12.52 -15.58
C ALA A 119 -5.98 11.56 -14.98
N PHE A 120 -4.78 11.46 -15.57
CA PHE A 120 -3.69 10.65 -15.04
C PHE A 120 -3.13 11.25 -13.74
N VAL A 121 -2.87 12.56 -13.70
CA VAL A 121 -2.51 13.28 -12.46
C VAL A 121 -3.51 12.98 -11.34
N GLY A 122 -4.82 13.11 -11.62
CA GLY A 122 -5.85 12.82 -10.63
C GLY A 122 -5.97 11.36 -10.21
N ARG A 123 -5.40 10.41 -10.96
CA ARG A 123 -5.25 9.00 -10.52
C ARG A 123 -4.04 8.85 -9.59
N VAL A 124 -2.91 9.47 -9.93
CA VAL A 124 -1.70 9.43 -9.08
C VAL A 124 -1.94 10.10 -7.73
N ASP A 125 -2.62 11.25 -7.69
CA ASP A 125 -3.02 11.89 -6.43
C ASP A 125 -3.90 10.98 -5.57
N ARG A 126 -4.88 10.29 -6.17
CA ARG A 126 -5.73 9.34 -5.45
C ARG A 126 -4.94 8.14 -4.93
N LEU A 127 -3.97 7.65 -5.70
CA LEU A 127 -3.08 6.57 -5.29
C LEU A 127 -2.21 7.01 -4.09
N ARG A 128 -1.58 8.18 -4.16
CA ARG A 128 -0.82 8.77 -3.04
C ARG A 128 -1.69 8.87 -1.78
N ASP A 129 -2.88 9.44 -1.90
CA ASP A 129 -3.79 9.59 -0.75
C ASP A 129 -4.19 8.22 -0.15
N ALA A 130 -4.36 7.20 -0.99
CA ALA A 130 -4.66 5.84 -0.55
C ALA A 130 -3.45 5.17 0.13
N VAL A 131 -2.23 5.40 -0.36
CA VAL A 131 -0.98 4.94 0.28
C VAL A 131 -0.85 5.57 1.67
N GLU A 132 -1.00 6.89 1.78
CA GLU A 132 -0.94 7.57 3.08
C GLU A 132 -2.04 7.11 4.05
N GLU A 133 -3.24 6.86 3.55
CA GLU A 133 -4.34 6.27 4.33
C GLU A 133 -3.99 4.84 4.81
N ALA A 134 -3.36 4.02 3.97
CA ALA A 134 -2.91 2.67 4.33
C ALA A 134 -1.80 2.69 5.38
N VAL A 135 -0.80 3.58 5.22
CA VAL A 135 0.29 3.74 6.20
C VAL A 135 -0.26 4.17 7.56
N ALA A 136 -1.12 5.19 7.60
CA ALA A 136 -1.72 5.67 8.84
C ALA A 136 -2.54 4.59 9.56
N ARG A 137 -3.26 3.74 8.81
CA ARG A 137 -4.00 2.61 9.37
C ARG A 137 -3.09 1.48 9.85
N GLY A 138 -1.99 1.24 9.16
CA GLY A 138 -0.97 0.28 9.59
C GLY A 138 -0.31 0.72 10.89
N ASP A 139 0.02 2.01 11.03
CA ASP A 139 0.52 2.60 12.28
C ASP A 139 -0.47 2.41 13.43
N GLU A 140 -1.77 2.64 13.18
CA GLU A 140 -2.81 2.39 14.18
C GLU A 140 -2.88 0.91 14.58
N ALA A 141 -2.81 -0.01 13.60
CA ALA A 141 -2.86 -1.45 13.84
C ALA A 141 -1.66 -1.93 14.66
N VAL A 142 -0.45 -1.53 14.27
CA VAL A 142 0.80 -1.84 15.00
C VAL A 142 0.73 -1.32 16.42
N ARG A 143 0.37 -0.05 16.61
CA ARG A 143 0.23 0.56 17.95
C ARG A 143 -0.76 -0.19 18.83
N ARG A 144 -1.91 -0.59 18.30
CA ARG A 144 -2.95 -1.34 19.04
C ARG A 144 -2.47 -2.72 19.48
N VAL A 145 -1.72 -3.42 18.63
CA VAL A 145 -1.09 -4.70 18.98
C VAL A 145 -0.07 -4.50 20.10
N GLU A 146 0.80 -3.50 19.98
CA GLU A 146 1.83 -3.21 20.98
C GLU A 146 1.26 -2.80 22.34
N GLU A 147 0.19 -2.01 22.35
CA GLU A 147 -0.53 -1.66 23.58
C GLU A 147 -1.08 -2.93 24.28
N ALA A 148 -1.61 -3.87 23.50
CA ALA A 148 -2.11 -5.14 24.02
C ALA A 148 -0.99 -6.02 24.58
N VAL A 149 0.15 -6.11 23.88
CA VAL A 149 1.34 -6.84 24.35
C VAL A 149 1.92 -6.20 25.60
N GLY A 150 2.04 -4.87 25.63
CA GLY A 150 2.51 -4.11 26.80
C GLY A 150 1.58 -4.29 28.00
N PHE A 151 0.27 -4.36 27.77
CA PHE A 151 -0.70 -4.70 28.80
C PHE A 151 -0.48 -6.12 29.34
N LEU A 152 -0.35 -7.12 28.46
CA LEU A 152 -0.10 -8.51 28.86
C LEU A 152 1.20 -8.65 29.65
N GLY A 153 2.24 -7.91 29.29
CA GLY A 153 3.50 -7.87 30.04
C GLY A 153 3.38 -7.33 31.46
N ARG A 154 2.41 -6.44 31.73
CA ARG A 154 2.09 -5.94 33.08
C ARG A 154 1.25 -6.92 33.90
N THR A 155 0.55 -7.85 33.25
CA THR A 155 -0.27 -8.86 33.94
C THR A 155 0.57 -10.05 34.39
N LYS A 156 0.58 -10.33 35.70
CA LYS A 156 1.28 -11.49 36.29
C LYS A 156 0.71 -12.85 35.86
N ALA A 157 -0.45 -12.86 35.19
CA ALA A 157 -1.13 -14.06 34.72
C ALA A 157 -0.48 -14.68 33.46
N THR A 158 0.29 -13.88 32.71
CA THR A 158 0.87 -14.32 31.43
C THR A 158 2.30 -14.78 31.65
N GLY A 159 2.62 -16.02 31.29
CA GLY A 159 3.97 -16.56 31.48
C GLY A 159 5.02 -15.72 30.74
N ARG A 160 6.14 -15.40 31.38
CA ARG A 160 7.20 -14.52 30.83
C ARG A 160 7.63 -14.91 29.40
N GLY A 161 7.73 -16.21 29.12
CA GLY A 161 8.09 -16.70 27.78
C GLY A 161 7.04 -16.40 26.70
N ARG A 162 5.74 -16.39 27.05
CA ARG A 162 4.67 -15.98 26.12
C ARG A 162 4.72 -14.48 25.84
N VAL A 163 4.90 -13.68 26.89
CA VAL A 163 5.05 -12.21 26.76
C VAL A 163 6.25 -11.87 25.89
N ARG A 164 7.40 -12.53 26.09
CA ARG A 164 8.59 -12.32 25.25
C ARG A 164 8.31 -12.60 23.78
N ARG A 165 7.70 -13.74 23.46
CA ARG A 165 7.35 -14.08 22.06
C ARG A 165 6.36 -13.11 21.44
N LEU A 166 5.39 -12.62 22.22
CA LEU A 166 4.45 -11.60 21.76
C LEU A 166 5.13 -10.25 21.50
N ALA A 167 6.10 -9.87 22.33
CA ALA A 167 6.89 -8.67 22.12
C ALA A 167 7.78 -8.78 20.87
N GLU A 168 8.41 -9.94 20.67
CA GLU A 168 9.18 -10.23 19.44
C GLU A 168 8.29 -10.21 18.20
N ALA A 169 7.09 -10.80 18.26
CA ALA A 169 6.13 -10.77 17.15
C ALA A 169 5.62 -9.35 16.85
N ALA A 170 5.37 -8.53 17.88
CA ALA A 170 4.96 -7.14 17.68
C ALA A 170 6.09 -6.29 17.07
N ALA A 171 7.33 -6.50 17.50
CA ALA A 171 8.49 -5.84 16.89
C ALA A 171 8.70 -6.25 15.42
N ALA A 172 8.53 -7.53 15.11
CA ALA A 172 8.59 -8.02 13.72
C ALA A 172 7.45 -7.43 12.87
N LEU A 173 6.23 -7.34 13.41
CA LEU A 173 5.10 -6.72 12.73
C LEU A 173 5.37 -5.24 12.41
N ARG A 174 5.94 -4.49 13.37
CA ARG A 174 6.35 -3.10 13.14
C ARG A 174 7.38 -3.00 12.01
N ALA A 175 8.42 -3.83 12.05
CA ALA A 175 9.47 -3.81 11.01
C ALA A 175 8.92 -4.14 9.61
N VAL A 176 7.99 -5.11 9.51
CA VAL A 176 7.31 -5.41 8.24
C VAL A 176 6.45 -4.24 7.80
N HIS A 177 5.66 -3.63 8.69
CA HIS A 177 4.83 -2.46 8.35
C HIS A 177 5.67 -1.26 7.90
N GLU A 178 6.78 -0.98 8.58
CA GLU A 178 7.71 0.10 8.19
C GLU A 178 8.29 -0.15 6.78
N ALA A 179 8.74 -1.38 6.50
CA ALA A 179 9.27 -1.75 5.18
C ALA A 179 8.20 -1.65 4.07
N GLU A 180 6.99 -2.15 4.32
CA GLU A 180 5.87 -2.07 3.35
C GLU A 180 5.41 -0.63 3.13
N ALA A 181 5.43 0.21 4.17
CA ALA A 181 5.11 1.63 4.06
C ALA A 181 6.15 2.39 3.23
N GLU A 182 7.44 2.06 3.38
CA GLU A 182 8.52 2.60 2.55
C GLU A 182 8.38 2.12 1.09
N GLU A 183 8.16 0.82 0.87
CA GLU A 183 7.95 0.25 -0.47
C GLU A 183 6.78 0.93 -1.18
N MET A 184 5.61 1.04 -0.55
CA MET A 184 4.44 1.71 -1.15
C MET A 184 4.67 3.19 -1.49
N ARG A 185 5.58 3.87 -0.78
CA ARG A 185 5.87 5.30 -1.00
C ARG A 185 6.95 5.54 -2.05
N PHE A 186 7.99 4.71 -2.10
CA PHE A 186 9.23 5.05 -2.80
C PHE A 186 9.72 4.01 -3.81
N GLU A 187 9.28 2.75 -3.73
CA GLU A 187 9.78 1.68 -4.63
C GLU A 187 8.64 0.88 -5.29
N GLY A 188 7.39 1.22 -5.00
CA GLY A 188 6.20 0.48 -5.38
C GLY A 188 5.37 1.17 -6.47
N PRO A 189 4.06 0.87 -6.55
CA PRO A 189 3.21 1.34 -7.64
C PRO A 189 3.04 2.87 -7.69
N LEU A 190 3.26 3.56 -6.56
CA LEU A 190 3.27 5.03 -6.55
C LEU A 190 4.51 5.56 -7.29
N ASP A 191 5.69 4.97 -7.06
CA ASP A 191 6.92 5.35 -7.77
C ASP A 191 6.78 5.11 -9.27
N GLU A 192 6.29 3.93 -9.69
CA GLU A 192 6.01 3.64 -11.10
C GLU A 192 5.06 4.66 -11.74
N ALA A 193 4.03 5.09 -11.00
CA ALA A 193 3.09 6.11 -11.46
C ALA A 193 3.72 7.51 -11.54
N LEU A 194 4.64 7.84 -10.62
CA LEU A 194 5.40 9.09 -10.62
C LEU A 194 6.41 9.13 -11.77
N LEU A 195 7.09 8.02 -12.08
CA LEU A 195 7.92 7.88 -13.28
C LEU A 195 7.11 8.14 -14.54
N GLY A 196 5.90 7.59 -14.62
CA GLY A 196 4.98 7.89 -15.71
C GLY A 196 4.58 9.36 -15.82
N LEU A 197 4.44 10.07 -14.69
CA LEU A 197 4.22 11.52 -14.69
C LEU A 197 5.45 12.30 -15.17
N GLN A 198 6.67 11.85 -14.82
CA GLN A 198 7.91 12.47 -15.28
C GLN A 198 8.05 12.35 -16.81
N ASP A 199 7.79 11.16 -17.37
CA ASP A 199 7.80 10.94 -18.83
C ASP A 199 6.77 11.83 -19.54
N LEU A 200 5.56 11.92 -18.98
CA LEU A 200 4.50 12.77 -19.51
C LEU A 200 4.86 14.27 -19.42
N PHE A 201 5.51 14.68 -18.33
CA PHE A 201 6.00 16.05 -18.15
C PHE A 201 7.08 16.39 -19.18
N GLU A 202 8.08 15.52 -19.37
CA GLU A 202 9.12 15.70 -20.38
C GLU A 202 8.51 15.79 -21.79
N ALA A 203 7.56 14.91 -22.11
CA ALA A 203 6.90 14.89 -23.41
C ALA A 203 6.03 16.14 -23.64
N LEU A 204 5.35 16.65 -22.62
CA LEU A 204 4.61 17.92 -22.68
C LEU A 204 5.56 19.09 -22.90
N LEU A 205 6.63 19.21 -22.10
CA LEU A 205 7.62 20.27 -22.27
C LEU A 205 8.22 20.27 -23.68
N LEU A 206 8.61 19.11 -24.22
CA LEU A 206 9.14 19.01 -25.59
C LEU A 206 8.19 19.53 -26.67
N ARG A 207 6.87 19.49 -26.42
CA ARG A 207 5.85 20.04 -27.32
C ARG A 207 5.64 21.54 -27.13
N LEU A 208 5.76 22.02 -25.90
CA LEU A 208 5.71 23.44 -25.62
C LEU A 208 6.89 24.11 -26.33
N LYS A 209 6.63 25.21 -27.04
CA LYS A 209 7.68 25.94 -27.75
C LYS A 209 8.56 26.67 -26.73
N HIS A 210 9.71 26.09 -26.40
CA HIS A 210 10.72 26.78 -25.62
C HIS A 210 11.42 27.85 -26.48
N PRO A 211 11.67 29.07 -25.97
CA PRO A 211 12.45 30.07 -26.70
C PRO A 211 13.86 29.50 -26.95
N GLY A 212 14.15 29.21 -28.21
CA GLY A 212 15.34 28.46 -28.61
C GLY A 212 16.63 29.10 -28.11
N ARG A 213 17.40 28.35 -27.30
CA ARG A 213 18.78 28.68 -26.93
C ARG A 213 19.73 28.31 -28.08
N GLY A 214 19.62 29.02 -29.20
CA GLY A 214 20.52 28.90 -30.36
C GLY A 214 19.99 29.79 -31.48
N GLY A 215 20.73 30.67 -32.12
CA GLY A 215 22.17 30.90 -32.21
C GLY A 215 22.38 31.63 -33.53
N GLY A 216 23.05 32.78 -33.52
CA GLY A 216 23.39 33.54 -34.73
C GLY A 216 22.72 34.91 -34.76
N GLY A 217 23.54 35.95 -34.64
CA GLY A 217 23.10 37.34 -34.60
C GLY A 217 22.28 37.76 -35.83
N GLY A 218 21.20 38.47 -35.57
CA GLY A 218 20.38 39.16 -36.55
C GLY A 218 19.42 40.07 -35.80
N GLU A 219 19.64 41.37 -35.96
CA GLU A 219 18.78 42.51 -35.64
C GLU A 219 17.65 42.32 -34.60
N VAL A 220 17.80 43.04 -33.48
CA VAL A 220 16.73 43.45 -32.57
C VAL A 220 15.58 44.08 -33.38
N SER A 221 14.62 43.25 -33.77
CA SER A 221 13.30 43.67 -34.24
C SER A 221 12.41 43.82 -33.01
N ASP A 222 12.01 45.06 -32.74
CA ASP A 222 11.16 45.50 -31.63
C ASP A 222 9.68 45.15 -31.90
N VAL A 223 9.42 43.89 -32.21
CA VAL A 223 8.07 43.33 -32.29
C VAL A 223 7.94 42.47 -31.04
N GLU A 224 7.03 42.84 -30.13
CA GLU A 224 6.55 41.95 -29.08
C GLU A 224 5.94 40.72 -29.78
N GLU A 225 6.77 39.73 -30.12
CA GLU A 225 6.28 38.42 -30.50
C GLU A 225 5.53 37.89 -29.29
N GLU A 226 4.19 37.84 -29.39
CA GLU A 226 3.32 37.26 -28.37
C GLU A 226 3.74 35.80 -28.20
N TYR A 227 4.52 35.56 -27.14
CA TYR A 227 5.15 34.26 -26.88
C TYR A 227 4.09 33.24 -26.48
N GLU A 228 3.58 32.48 -27.44
CA GLU A 228 2.69 31.35 -27.15
C GLU A 228 3.52 30.15 -26.66
N LEU A 229 3.64 30.02 -25.33
CA LEU A 229 4.21 28.87 -24.60
C LEU A 229 3.28 27.63 -24.68
N GLY A 230 2.79 27.28 -25.87
CA GLY A 230 1.75 26.27 -26.08
C GLY A 230 0.35 26.76 -25.72
N THR A 231 -0.61 25.83 -25.70
CA THR A 231 -2.01 26.15 -25.32
C THR A 231 -2.17 26.28 -23.80
N ASP A 232 -3.13 27.09 -23.34
CA ASP A 232 -3.44 27.24 -21.90
C ASP A 232 -3.68 25.89 -21.21
N ASP A 233 -4.32 24.94 -21.92
CA ASP A 233 -4.59 23.59 -21.42
C ASP A 233 -3.30 22.76 -21.24
N GLU A 234 -2.34 22.86 -22.17
CA GLU A 234 -1.04 22.19 -22.06
C GLU A 234 -0.21 22.79 -20.91
N VAL A 235 -0.24 24.12 -20.75
CA VAL A 235 0.45 24.82 -19.65
C VAL A 235 -0.15 24.44 -18.29
N ASP A 236 -1.47 24.41 -18.15
CA ASP A 236 -2.12 23.98 -16.90
C ASP A 236 -1.85 22.50 -16.62
N ALA A 237 -1.85 21.63 -17.64
CA ALA A 237 -1.48 20.22 -17.48
C ALA A 237 -0.05 20.07 -16.96
N ALA A 238 0.92 20.75 -17.57
CA ALA A 238 2.31 20.77 -17.12
C ALA A 238 2.44 21.30 -15.68
N ALA A 239 1.72 22.39 -15.35
CA ALA A 239 1.73 22.97 -14.00
C ALA A 239 1.10 22.05 -12.94
N ARG A 240 0.08 21.24 -13.30
CA ARG A 240 -0.49 20.22 -12.41
C ARG A 240 0.46 19.06 -12.19
N ILE A 241 1.13 18.58 -13.24
CA ILE A 241 2.11 17.50 -13.13
C ILE A 241 3.28 17.95 -12.25
N ALA A 242 3.85 19.13 -12.51
CA ALA A 242 4.94 19.69 -11.71
C ALA A 242 4.57 19.85 -10.22
N ARG A 243 3.35 20.33 -9.92
CA ARG A 243 2.85 20.40 -8.52
C ARG A 243 2.73 19.04 -7.87
N THR A 244 2.25 18.05 -8.61
CA THR A 244 2.09 16.67 -8.10
C THR A 244 3.45 16.05 -7.82
N LEU A 245 4.39 16.16 -8.75
CA LEU A 245 5.76 15.67 -8.58
C LEU A 245 6.48 16.39 -7.43
N ALA A 246 6.35 17.71 -7.32
CA ALA A 246 6.91 18.47 -6.20
C ALA A 246 6.32 18.07 -4.83
N GLY A 247 5.04 17.68 -4.80
CA GLY A 247 4.38 17.17 -3.60
C GLY A 247 4.78 15.73 -3.22
N ASN A 248 5.52 15.03 -4.07
CA ASN A 248 6.06 13.69 -3.83
C ASN A 248 7.60 13.71 -3.83
N ASP A 249 8.21 14.83 -3.43
CA ASP A 249 9.66 15.01 -3.31
C ASP A 249 10.46 14.83 -4.62
N CYS A 250 9.82 14.91 -5.80
CA CYS A 250 10.48 14.82 -7.11
C CYS A 250 10.80 16.19 -7.75
N LEU A 251 10.91 17.26 -6.95
CA LEU A 251 11.09 18.62 -7.47
C LEU A 251 12.44 18.81 -8.18
N ASP A 252 13.51 18.22 -7.66
CA ASP A 252 14.84 18.23 -8.27
C ASP A 252 14.82 17.58 -9.66
N ILE A 253 14.17 16.42 -9.79
CA ILE A 253 13.99 15.73 -11.07
C ILE A 253 13.15 16.58 -12.03
N CYS A 254 12.04 17.20 -11.56
CA CYS A 254 11.24 18.11 -12.38
C CYS A 254 12.07 19.27 -12.95
N LEU A 255 12.94 19.86 -12.13
CA LEU A 255 13.80 20.97 -12.56
C LEU A 255 14.85 20.50 -13.55
N ASP A 256 15.46 19.33 -13.33
CA ASP A 256 16.41 18.73 -14.27
C ASP A 256 15.77 18.43 -15.63
N ILE A 257 14.54 17.90 -15.65
CA ILE A 257 13.76 17.71 -16.90
C ILE A 257 13.51 19.06 -17.58
N TYR A 258 13.04 20.07 -16.83
CA TYR A 258 12.76 21.39 -17.40
C TYR A 258 14.02 22.05 -18.01
N VAL A 259 15.15 21.98 -17.32
CA VAL A 259 16.44 22.52 -17.79
C VAL A 259 17.01 21.72 -18.95
N LYS A 260 16.79 20.40 -19.01
CA LYS A 260 17.21 19.53 -20.12
C LYS A 260 16.45 19.84 -21.40
N VAL A 261 15.15 20.16 -21.29
CA VAL A 261 14.27 20.39 -22.45
C VAL A 261 14.31 21.85 -22.94
N SER A 262 14.60 22.82 -22.05
CA SER A 262 14.74 24.25 -22.37
C SER A 262 16.09 24.62 -22.99
#